data_AF-A0A7V6FC88-F1
#
_entry.id   AF-A0A7V6FC88-F1
#
_cell.length_a   1.000
_cell.length_b   1.000
_cell.length_c   1.000
_cell.angle_alpha   90.00
_cell.angle_beta   90.00
_cell.angle_gamma   90.00
#
_symmetry.space_group_name_H-M   'P 1'
#
loop_
_entity.id
_entity.type
_entity.pdbx_description
1 polymer ?
#
loop_
_entity_poly.entity_id
_entity_poly.type
_entity_poly.pdbx_seq_one_letter_code
_entity_poly.pdbx_strand_id
1 'polypeptide(L)'
;MRYRQTISLISLLMIFTILSACGSFEQATLKQDEVVFVASDESREFFYLPDTTEHRVEDGDDILSLRVHIVHRGERGFLGQEEQLWHIDYKNERYQVTASYAFDADGNFRQT
;
A
#
# COMPACT_ATOMS: atom_id res chain seq x y z
N MET A 1 44.93 -41.30 -9.90
CA MET A 1 44.18 -40.19 -9.26
C MET A 1 42.70 -40.34 -9.60
N ARG A 2 41.84 -40.59 -8.61
CA ARG A 2 40.37 -40.52 -8.72
C ARG A 2 39.87 -39.88 -7.42
N TYR A 3 39.43 -38.63 -7.49
CA TYR A 3 38.95 -37.85 -6.35
C TYR A 3 37.49 -38.25 -6.08
N ARG A 4 37.19 -38.81 -4.89
CA ARG A 4 35.82 -39.07 -4.45
C ARG A 4 35.28 -37.82 -3.77
N GLN A 5 34.30 -37.15 -4.38
CA GLN A 5 33.56 -36.07 -3.74
C GLN A 5 32.51 -36.67 -2.81
N THR A 6 32.76 -36.61 -1.51
CA THR A 6 31.72 -36.80 -0.49
C THR A 6 31.16 -35.43 -0.14
N ILE A 7 30.03 -35.08 -0.73
CA ILE A 7 29.26 -33.89 -0.35
C ILE A 7 28.66 -34.19 1.04
N SER A 8 29.02 -33.35 2.01
CA SER A 8 28.59 -33.46 3.41
C SER A 8 27.08 -33.21 3.53
N LEU A 9 26.34 -34.19 4.09
CA LEU A 9 24.89 -34.11 4.34
C LEU A 9 24.48 -32.90 5.20
N ILE A 10 25.41 -32.28 5.93
CA ILE A 10 25.15 -31.13 6.80
C ILE A 10 24.92 -29.85 5.98
N SER A 11 25.54 -29.73 4.80
CA SER A 11 25.37 -28.56 3.93
C SER A 11 23.99 -28.53 3.24
N LEU A 12 23.31 -29.67 3.13
CA LEU A 12 21.97 -29.74 2.53
C LEU A 12 20.87 -29.25 3.50
N LEU A 13 21.10 -29.33 4.81
CA LEU A 13 20.10 -28.97 5.83
C LEU A 13 20.01 -27.45 6.07
N MET A 14 21.11 -26.70 5.82
CA MET A 14 21.16 -25.24 6.00
C MET A 14 20.45 -24.44 4.90
N ILE A 15 20.19 -25.04 3.74
CA ILE A 15 19.48 -24.37 2.64
C ILE A 15 17.95 -24.45 2.85
N PHE A 16 17.48 -25.46 3.59
CA PHE A 16 16.05 -25.67 3.79
C PHE A 16 15.41 -24.71 4.81
N THR A 17 16.21 -24.09 5.69
CA THR A 17 15.69 -23.17 6.71
C THR A 17 15.51 -21.73 6.23
N ILE A 18 16.05 -21.34 5.07
CA ILE A 18 15.92 -19.95 4.56
C ILE A 18 14.59 -19.75 3.83
N LEU A 19 13.94 -20.80 3.33
CA LEU A 19 12.65 -20.67 2.64
C LEU A 19 11.43 -20.50 3.58
N SER A 20 11.56 -20.78 4.88
CA SER A 20 10.47 -20.60 5.85
C SER A 20 10.39 -19.19 6.45
N ALA A 21 11.26 -18.27 6.03
CA ALA A 21 11.17 -16.84 6.39
C ALA A 21 10.50 -16.00 5.30
N CYS A 22 9.86 -16.63 4.30
CA CYS A 22 8.86 -15.94 3.48
C CYS A 22 7.60 -15.82 4.33
N GLY A 23 7.64 -14.88 5.28
CA GLY A 23 6.52 -14.54 6.13
C GLY A 23 5.30 -14.33 5.24
N SER A 24 4.24 -15.05 5.59
CA SER A 24 2.90 -14.90 5.05
C SER A 24 2.61 -13.41 4.89
N PHE A 25 2.50 -12.95 3.64
CA PHE A 25 1.85 -11.67 3.36
C PHE A 25 0.38 -11.93 3.66
N GLU A 26 0.00 -11.76 4.93
CA GLU A 26 -1.39 -11.62 5.32
C GLU A 26 -1.89 -10.38 4.58
N GLN A 27 -2.51 -10.64 3.44
CA GLN A 27 -3.33 -9.68 2.73
C GLN A 27 -4.45 -9.32 3.69
N ALA A 28 -4.23 -8.25 4.47
CA ALA A 28 -5.25 -7.61 5.27
C ALA A 28 -6.44 -7.41 4.34
N THR A 29 -7.50 -8.16 4.62
CA THR A 29 -8.69 -8.22 3.78
C THR A 29 -9.46 -6.92 4.00
N LEU A 30 -9.01 -5.85 3.35
CA LEU A 30 -9.87 -4.73 3.02
C LEU A 30 -10.97 -5.31 2.13
N LYS A 31 -12.20 -5.41 2.65
CA LYS A 31 -13.38 -5.50 1.76
C LYS A 31 -13.37 -4.19 0.94
N GLN A 32 -12.81 -4.09 -0.28
CA GLN A 32 -13.20 -4.77 -1.54
C GLN A 32 -14.72 -4.77 -1.60
N ASP A 33 -15.34 -3.86 -2.33
CA ASP A 33 -15.36 -3.85 -3.79
C ASP A 33 -15.29 -2.39 -4.25
N GLU A 34 -14.26 -1.80 -4.85
CA GLU A 34 -13.35 -2.23 -5.93
C GLU A 34 -12.10 -1.32 -5.86
N VAL A 35 -11.24 -1.48 -4.86
CA VAL A 35 -10.06 -0.60 -4.69
C VAL A 35 -9.09 -0.73 -5.87
N VAL A 36 -8.72 0.39 -6.52
CA VAL A 36 -7.82 0.43 -7.69
C VAL A 36 -6.46 0.99 -7.30
N PHE A 37 -5.38 0.28 -7.67
CA PHE A 37 -4.00 0.72 -7.45
C PHE A 37 -3.64 1.87 -8.41
N VAL A 38 -3.07 2.96 -7.86
CA VAL A 38 -2.69 4.16 -8.63
C VAL A 38 -1.18 4.29 -8.74
N ALA A 39 -0.48 4.11 -7.62
CA ALA A 39 0.95 4.35 -7.54
C ALA A 39 1.55 3.72 -6.28
N SER A 40 2.87 3.59 -6.27
CA SER A 40 3.65 3.28 -5.07
C SER A 40 4.94 4.08 -5.08
N ASP A 41 5.41 4.50 -3.92
CA ASP A 41 6.78 4.95 -3.70
C ASP A 41 7.51 3.99 -2.75
N GLU A 42 8.76 4.29 -2.40
CA GLU A 42 9.60 3.39 -1.57
C GLU A 42 8.97 3.02 -0.22
N SER A 43 8.08 3.86 0.32
CA SER A 43 7.48 3.68 1.65
C SER A 43 5.95 3.62 1.67
N ARG A 44 5.27 3.95 0.57
CA ARG A 44 3.80 4.08 0.52
C ARG A 44 3.20 3.44 -0.71
N GLU A 45 2.03 2.86 -0.53
CA GLU A 45 1.18 2.38 -1.61
C GLU A 45 -0.12 3.17 -1.65
N PHE A 46 -0.51 3.61 -2.84
CA PHE A 46 -1.66 4.46 -3.06
C PHE A 46 -2.73 3.70 -3.83
N PHE A 47 -3.92 3.70 -3.28
CA PHE A 47 -5.09 3.10 -3.87
C PHE A 47 -6.25 4.10 -3.85
N TYR A 48 -7.24 3.95 -4.73
CA TYR A 48 -8.48 4.72 -4.64
C TYR A 48 -9.71 3.84 -4.76
N LEU A 49 -10.82 4.39 -4.30
CA LEU A 49 -12.14 3.77 -4.31
C LEU A 49 -12.97 4.36 -5.48
N PRO A 50 -13.23 3.62 -6.56
CA PRO A 50 -13.94 4.13 -7.74
C PRO A 50 -15.35 4.63 -7.45
N ASP A 51 -16.04 4.01 -6.50
CA ASP A 51 -17.36 4.39 -6.03
C ASP A 51 -17.37 5.73 -5.25
N THR A 52 -16.20 6.22 -4.84
CA THR A 52 -16.05 7.55 -4.23
C THR A 52 -15.73 8.67 -5.23
N THR A 53 -15.71 8.34 -6.53
CA THR A 53 -15.40 9.33 -7.56
C THR A 53 -16.58 10.27 -7.81
N GLU A 54 -16.32 11.57 -7.74
CA GLU A 54 -17.30 12.62 -8.02
C GLU A 54 -16.66 13.64 -8.98
N HIS A 55 -17.31 13.84 -10.13
CA HIS A 55 -16.92 14.88 -11.08
C HIS A 55 -17.77 16.14 -10.86
N ARG A 56 -17.12 17.29 -10.75
CA ARG A 56 -17.78 18.60 -10.65
C ARG A 56 -17.04 19.65 -11.47
N VAL A 57 -17.76 20.66 -11.92
CA VAL A 57 -17.18 21.81 -12.63
C VAL A 57 -17.09 22.98 -11.65
N GLU A 58 -15.90 23.52 -11.46
CA GLU A 58 -15.63 24.66 -10.59
C GLU A 58 -14.86 25.71 -11.39
N ASP A 59 -15.39 26.93 -11.48
CA ASP A 59 -14.81 28.04 -12.26
C ASP A 59 -14.47 27.71 -13.74
N GLY A 60 -15.16 26.73 -14.32
CA GLY A 60 -14.95 26.26 -15.70
C GLY A 60 -13.88 25.17 -15.84
N ASP A 61 -13.35 24.66 -14.73
CA ASP A 61 -12.40 23.56 -14.69
C ASP A 61 -13.07 22.27 -14.19
N ASP A 62 -12.72 21.14 -14.81
CA ASP A 62 -13.23 19.81 -14.44
C ASP A 62 -12.42 19.27 -13.26
N ILE A 63 -13.08 19.15 -12.11
CA ILE A 63 -12.49 18.66 -10.87
C ILE A 63 -12.98 17.24 -10.59
N LEU A 64 -12.05 16.29 -10.46
CA LEU A 64 -12.34 14.97 -9.94
C LEU A 64 -12.06 14.93 -8.44
N SER A 65 -13.07 14.57 -7.66
CA SER A 65 -12.92 14.27 -6.23
C SER A 65 -12.91 12.76 -6.02
N LEU A 66 -12.01 12.24 -5.19
CA LEU A 66 -11.93 10.82 -4.89
C LEU A 66 -11.28 10.54 -3.53
N ARG A 67 -11.63 9.41 -2.92
CA ARG A 67 -10.97 8.92 -1.71
C ARG A 67 -9.77 8.06 -2.07
N VAL A 68 -8.61 8.43 -1.52
CA VAL A 68 -7.35 7.71 -1.65
C VAL A 68 -7.03 7.00 -0.34
N HIS A 69 -6.77 5.71 -0.41
CA HIS A 69 -6.25 4.90 0.68
C HIS A 69 -4.74 4.75 0.52
N ILE A 70 -3.99 5.05 1.57
CA ILE A 70 -2.52 5.06 1.58
C ILE A 70 -2.05 4.06 2.62
N VAL A 71 -1.27 3.08 2.19
CA VAL A 71 -0.69 2.06 3.08
C VAL A 71 0.79 2.35 3.26
N HIS A 72 1.23 2.50 4.51
CA HIS A 72 2.64 2.74 4.83
C HIS A 72 3.35 1.41 5.09
N ARG A 73 4.40 1.12 4.31
CA ARG A 73 5.21 -0.09 4.48
C ARG A 73 6.43 0.19 5.36
N GLY A 74 6.58 -0.58 6.44
CA GLY A 74 7.90 -0.87 7.01
C GLY A 74 8.40 0.00 8.17
N GLU A 75 7.61 0.91 8.74
CA GLU A 75 8.08 1.74 9.87
C GLU A 75 7.41 1.36 11.20
N ARG A 76 8.21 0.87 12.17
CA ARG A 76 7.76 0.62 13.55
C ARG A 76 7.37 1.96 14.19
N GLY A 77 6.09 2.14 14.49
CA GLY A 77 5.55 3.34 15.14
C GLY A 77 4.82 4.30 14.20
N PHE A 78 4.65 3.96 12.92
CA PHE A 78 3.85 4.73 11.97
C PHE A 78 2.40 4.27 11.90
N LEU A 79 1.54 5.20 11.47
CA LEU A 79 0.16 4.93 11.06
C LEU A 79 0.21 3.85 9.99
N GLY A 80 -0.50 2.74 10.22
CA GLY A 80 -0.49 1.63 9.27
C GLY A 80 -1.14 2.03 7.94
N GLN A 81 -2.14 2.91 8.02
CA GLN A 81 -2.98 3.30 6.91
C GLN A 81 -3.46 4.75 7.07
N GLU A 82 -3.65 5.44 5.95
CA GLU A 82 -4.32 6.74 5.88
C GLU A 82 -5.44 6.69 4.83
N GLU A 83 -6.50 7.46 5.05
CA GLU A 83 -7.49 7.78 4.03
C GLU A 83 -7.54 9.28 3.81
N GLN A 84 -7.44 9.70 2.55
CA GLN A 84 -7.43 11.10 2.16
C GLN A 84 -8.51 11.40 1.13
N LEU A 85 -9.11 12.59 1.20
CA LEU A 85 -10.01 13.10 0.16
C LEU A 85 -9.21 14.04 -0.74
N TRP A 86 -9.07 13.66 -2.02
CA TRP A 86 -8.32 14.41 -3.02
C TRP A 86 -9.27 15.08 -4.00
N HIS A 87 -8.98 16.32 -4.37
CA HIS A 87 -9.60 17.03 -5.48
C HIS A 87 -8.53 17.30 -6.54
N ILE A 88 -8.69 16.71 -7.72
CA ILE A 88 -7.75 16.75 -8.83
C ILE A 88 -8.31 17.67 -9.91
N ASP A 89 -7.53 18.70 -10.24
CA ASP A 89 -7.73 19.57 -11.38
C ASP A 89 -6.80 19.10 -12.51
N TYR A 90 -7.37 18.42 -13.50
CA TYR A 90 -6.61 17.87 -14.61
C TYR A 90 -5.99 18.93 -15.51
N LYS A 91 -6.67 20.06 -15.66
CA LYS A 91 -6.25 21.12 -16.59
C LYS A 91 -5.04 21.86 -16.05
N ASN A 92 -5.02 22.13 -14.76
CA ASN A 92 -3.92 22.83 -14.10
C ASN A 92 -2.86 21.89 -13.52
N GLU A 93 -3.02 20.57 -13.67
CA GLU A 93 -2.12 19.52 -13.13
C GLU A 93 -1.89 19.65 -11.62
N ARG A 94 -2.95 20.00 -10.87
CA ARG A 94 -2.90 20.23 -9.43
C ARG A 94 -3.84 19.30 -8.71
N TYR A 95 -3.51 19.00 -7.46
CA TYR A 95 -4.45 18.38 -6.55
C TYR A 95 -4.41 19.06 -5.19
N GLN A 96 -5.52 18.95 -4.46
CA GLN A 96 -5.66 19.43 -3.09
C GLN A 96 -6.20 18.29 -2.22
N VAL A 97 -5.61 18.13 -1.03
CA VAL A 97 -6.14 17.25 0.02
C VAL A 97 -6.97 18.09 0.97
N THR A 98 -8.24 17.73 1.18
CA THR A 98 -9.18 18.48 2.04
C THR A 98 -9.53 17.77 3.33
N ALA A 99 -9.38 16.44 3.38
CA ALA A 99 -9.54 15.65 4.58
C ALA A 99 -8.48 14.54 4.60
N SER A 100 -7.98 14.23 5.79
CA SER A 100 -7.08 13.11 6.05
C SER A 100 -7.47 12.43 7.34
N TYR A 101 -7.49 11.11 7.33
CA TYR A 101 -7.84 10.25 8.45
C TYR A 101 -6.75 9.22 8.60
N ALA A 102 -6.28 9.02 9.83
CA ALA A 102 -5.20 8.09 10.10
C ALA A 102 -5.68 6.88 10.89
N PHE A 103 -5.12 5.72 10.59
CA PHE A 103 -5.45 4.47 11.24
C PHE A 103 -4.16 3.73 11.64
N ASP A 104 -4.19 3.05 12.78
CA ASP A 104 -3.11 2.14 13.13
C ASP A 104 -3.19 0.83 12.32
N ALA A 105 -2.21 -0.05 12.52
CA ALA A 105 -2.14 -1.33 11.82
C ALA A 105 -3.33 -2.26 12.09
N ASP A 106 -4.05 -2.05 13.20
CA ASP A 106 -5.24 -2.82 13.58
C ASP A 106 -6.53 -2.19 13.00
N GLY A 107 -6.41 -1.11 12.23
CA GLY A 107 -7.53 -0.37 11.64
C GLY A 107 -8.27 0.54 12.62
N ASN A 108 -7.70 0.80 13.81
CA ASN A 108 -8.32 1.74 14.74
C ASN A 108 -8.00 3.17 14.34
N PHE A 109 -9.03 4.01 14.36
CA PHE A 109 -8.88 5.43 14.10
C PHE A 109 -7.91 6.07 15.09
N ARG A 110 -6.93 6.78 14.56
CA ARG A 110 -6.00 7.62 15.30
C ARG A 110 -6.34 9.06 14.97
N GLN A 111 -6.72 9.81 16.01
CA GLN A 111 -6.94 11.24 15.85
C GLN A 111 -5.61 11.89 15.47
N THR A 112 -5.58 12.48 14.28
CA THR A 112 -4.51 13.36 13.79
C THR A 112 -4.61 14.76 14.37
#